data_AF-A0A6I9MC36-F1
#
_entry.id   AF-A0A6I9MC36-F1
#
_cell.length_a   1.000
_cell.length_b   1.000
_cell.length_c   1.000
_cell.angle_alpha   90.00
_cell.angle_beta   90.00
_cell.angle_gamma   90.00
#
_symmetry.space_group_name_H-M   'P 1'
#
loop_
_entity.id
_entity.type
_entity.pdbx_description
1 polymer ?
#
loop_
_entity_poly.entity_id
_entity_poly.type
_entity_poly.pdbx_seq_one_letter_code
_entity_poly.pdbx_strand_id
1 'polypeptide(L)'
;MGPGSPRALVLLLLLLARPGARASQSCLNKQQLLTTIRQLQQLLKGQETRFAEGIRNMKISCPALDAPPDGKKFGSKYLVDHEVHFTCNPGFRLVGPSSVVCLANGTWTGEKPHCRDIRACSSQPCHNGGTCVEGVHQYRCICPPGRTGNRCQHQTQA
;
A
#
# COMPACT_ATOMS: atom_id res chain seq x y z
N MET A 1 -70.49 8.95 5.17
CA MET A 1 -69.26 9.70 5.53
C MET A 1 -68.54 8.91 6.62
N GLY A 2 -67.45 8.22 6.26
CA GLY A 2 -66.80 7.23 7.12
C GLY A 2 -65.75 7.82 8.10
N PRO A 3 -65.48 7.15 9.23
CA PRO A 3 -64.64 7.64 10.33
C PRO A 3 -63.14 7.46 10.05
N GLY A 4 -62.63 8.04 8.95
CA GLY A 4 -61.23 7.85 8.53
C GLY A 4 -60.64 8.94 7.62
N SER A 5 -61.25 10.14 7.58
CA SER A 5 -60.69 11.24 6.77
C SER A 5 -59.53 11.93 7.50
N PRO A 6 -58.36 12.15 6.86
CA PRO A 6 -57.23 12.87 7.47
C PRO A 6 -57.62 14.30 7.89
N ARG A 7 -58.65 14.88 7.25
CA ARG A 7 -59.21 16.18 7.65
C ARG A 7 -59.89 16.14 9.02
N ALA A 8 -60.53 15.03 9.39
CA ALA A 8 -61.15 14.85 10.70
C ALA A 8 -60.09 14.66 11.80
N LEU A 9 -58.99 13.96 11.50
CA LEU A 9 -57.87 13.78 12.43
C LEU A 9 -57.14 15.10 12.69
N VAL A 10 -56.94 15.92 11.66
CA VAL A 10 -56.32 17.24 11.78
C VAL A 10 -57.22 18.19 12.59
N LEU A 11 -58.54 18.17 12.37
CA LEU A 11 -59.47 18.94 13.20
C LEU A 11 -59.45 18.48 14.67
N LEU A 12 -59.41 17.18 14.92
CA LEU A 12 -59.34 16.63 16.28
C LEU A 12 -58.03 17.03 16.98
N LEU A 13 -56.90 17.01 16.28
CA LEU A 13 -55.59 17.45 16.80
C LEU A 13 -55.56 18.96 17.08
N LEU A 14 -56.22 19.77 16.25
CA LEU A 14 -56.33 21.23 16.45
C LEU A 14 -57.29 21.58 17.59
N LEU A 15 -58.35 20.80 17.81
CA LEU A 15 -59.27 20.96 18.95
C LEU A 15 -58.65 20.52 20.29
N LEU A 16 -57.73 19.55 20.25
CA LEU A 16 -56.94 19.15 21.43
C LEU A 16 -55.75 20.07 21.69
N ALA A 17 -55.32 20.87 20.70
CA ALA A 17 -54.28 21.87 20.86
C ALA A 17 -54.86 23.12 21.56
N ARG A 18 -54.56 23.27 22.86
CA ARG A 18 -54.91 24.48 23.62
C ARG A 18 -54.20 25.71 23.00
N PRO A 19 -54.91 26.76 22.60
CA PRO A 19 -54.27 28.01 22.18
C PRO A 19 -53.55 28.60 23.39
N GLY A 20 -52.21 28.67 23.31
CA GLY A 20 -51.35 29.11 24.40
C GLY A 20 -50.34 28.08 24.91
N ALA A 21 -50.24 26.89 24.30
CA ALA A 21 -49.11 25.99 24.55
C ALA A 21 -47.80 26.64 24.08
N ARG A 22 -47.16 27.39 24.98
CA ARG A 22 -45.75 27.76 24.83
C ARG A 22 -44.99 26.47 24.57
N ALA A 23 -44.16 26.46 23.53
CA ALA A 23 -43.06 25.51 23.46
C ALA A 23 -42.19 25.77 24.69
N SER A 24 -42.50 25.08 25.79
CA SER A 24 -41.64 25.08 26.96
C SER A 24 -40.45 24.22 26.57
N GLN A 25 -39.42 24.85 26.00
CA GLN A 25 -38.10 24.24 25.94
C GLN A 25 -37.61 24.14 27.38
N SER A 26 -38.05 23.07 28.03
CA SER A 26 -37.59 22.67 29.35
C SER A 26 -36.08 22.59 29.29
N CYS A 27 -35.38 23.40 30.08
CA CYS A 27 -33.94 23.26 30.24
C CYS A 27 -33.67 21.83 30.74
N LEU A 28 -32.87 21.04 30.01
CA LEU A 28 -32.46 19.74 30.51
C LEU A 28 -31.72 19.96 31.83
N ASN A 29 -32.28 19.45 32.93
CA ASN A 29 -31.59 19.49 34.20
C ASN A 29 -30.36 18.56 34.17
N LYS A 30 -29.42 18.74 35.11
CA LYS A 30 -28.17 17.95 35.19
C LYS A 30 -28.42 16.44 35.20
N GLN A 31 -29.48 15.96 35.87
CA GLN A 31 -29.84 14.55 35.88
C GLN A 31 -30.29 14.09 34.51
N GLN A 32 -31.16 14.87 33.85
CA GLN A 32 -31.65 14.62 32.48
C GLN A 32 -30.48 14.54 31.49
N LEU A 33 -29.54 15.48 31.57
CA LEU A 33 -28.34 15.49 30.73
C LEU A 33 -27.47 14.25 30.97
N LEU A 34 -27.27 13.86 32.24
CA LEU A 34 -26.51 12.67 32.59
C LEU A 34 -27.19 11.37 32.15
N THR A 35 -28.53 11.28 32.22
CA THR A 35 -29.25 10.13 31.67
C THR A 35 -29.16 10.08 30.15
N THR A 36 -29.28 11.21 29.47
CA THR A 36 -29.11 11.26 28.01
C THR A 36 -27.69 10.88 27.58
N ILE A 37 -26.66 11.37 28.28
CA ILE A 37 -25.25 10.98 28.03
C ILE A 37 -25.07 9.48 28.23
N ARG A 38 -25.59 8.90 29.33
CA ARG A 38 -25.50 7.46 29.59
C ARG A 38 -26.22 6.63 28.52
N GLN A 39 -27.39 7.06 28.07
CA GLN A 39 -28.12 6.40 26.98
C GLN A 39 -27.35 6.45 25.66
N LEU A 40 -26.80 7.62 25.30
CA LEU A 40 -25.97 7.76 24.10
C LEU A 40 -24.69 6.92 24.19
N GLN A 41 -24.01 6.90 25.34
CA GLN A 41 -22.86 6.04 25.58
C GLN A 41 -23.22 4.55 25.49
N GLN A 42 -24.41 4.14 25.92
CA GLN A 42 -24.90 2.76 25.75
C GLN A 42 -25.18 2.39 24.29
N LEU A 43 -25.69 3.33 23.48
CA LEU A 43 -25.93 3.12 22.04
C LEU A 43 -24.63 3.10 21.23
N LEU A 44 -23.62 3.85 21.67
CA LEU A 44 -22.28 3.87 21.07
C LEU A 44 -21.38 2.75 21.61
N LYS A 45 -21.75 2.10 22.72
CA LYS A 45 -21.01 1.00 23.33
C LYS A 45 -20.93 -0.18 22.33
N GLY A 46 -19.73 -0.43 21.82
CA GLY A 46 -19.47 -1.53 20.89
C GLY A 46 -19.64 -1.19 19.40
N GLN A 47 -20.02 0.05 19.05
CA GLN A 47 -19.95 0.51 17.66
C GLN A 47 -18.49 0.60 17.18
N GLU A 48 -17.57 1.04 18.05
CA GLU A 48 -16.13 1.03 17.78
C GLU A 48 -15.52 -0.38 17.78
N THR A 49 -16.09 -1.33 18.54
CA THR A 49 -15.49 -2.68 18.70
C THR A 49 -15.69 -3.56 17.48
N ARG A 50 -16.85 -3.48 16.80
CA ARG A 50 -17.10 -4.24 15.56
C ARG A 50 -16.19 -3.77 14.42
N PHE A 51 -15.97 -2.47 14.31
CA PHE A 51 -15.09 -1.89 13.30
C PHE A 51 -13.61 -2.20 13.62
N ALA A 52 -13.22 -2.09 14.89
CA ALA A 52 -11.89 -2.46 15.36
C ALA A 52 -11.61 -3.97 15.21
N GLU A 53 -12.59 -4.86 15.39
CA GLU A 53 -12.47 -6.29 15.11
C GLU A 53 -12.30 -6.58 13.61
N GLY A 54 -13.02 -5.85 12.75
CA GLY A 54 -12.81 -5.91 11.30
C GLY A 54 -11.40 -5.50 10.88
N ILE A 55 -10.85 -4.43 11.48
CA ILE A 55 -9.48 -3.97 11.21
C ILE A 55 -8.44 -4.93 11.81
N ARG A 56 -8.69 -5.50 13.01
CA ARG A 56 -7.80 -6.48 13.67
C ARG A 56 -7.57 -7.75 12.84
N ASN A 57 -8.54 -8.13 12.03
CA ASN A 57 -8.47 -9.33 11.18
C ASN A 57 -8.00 -9.03 9.75
N MET A 58 -7.65 -7.78 9.44
CA MET A 58 -7.14 -7.41 8.13
C MET A 58 -5.67 -7.81 8.00
N LYS A 59 -5.42 -8.88 7.25
CA LYS A 59 -4.06 -9.34 6.98
C LYS A 59 -3.47 -8.54 5.83
N ILE A 60 -2.58 -7.60 6.16
CA ILE A 60 -1.86 -6.81 5.16
C ILE A 60 -0.78 -7.70 4.54
N SER A 61 -0.76 -7.73 3.21
CA SER A 61 0.21 -8.50 2.44
C SER A 61 0.86 -7.64 1.37
N CYS A 62 2.13 -7.88 1.13
CA CYS A 62 2.92 -7.21 0.10
C CYS A 62 2.84 -7.96 -1.23
N PRO A 63 3.17 -7.30 -2.36
CA PRO A 63 3.23 -7.95 -3.67
C PRO A 63 4.19 -9.14 -3.66
N ALA A 64 3.81 -10.21 -4.35
CA ALA A 64 4.68 -11.37 -4.52
C ALA A 64 5.95 -10.99 -5.31
N LEU A 65 7.09 -11.54 -4.87
CA LEU A 65 8.38 -11.28 -5.49
C LEU A 65 8.91 -12.55 -6.16
N ASP A 66 9.39 -12.45 -7.39
CA ASP A 66 10.15 -13.53 -8.05
C ASP A 66 11.63 -13.48 -7.68
N ALA A 67 12.33 -14.59 -7.89
CA ALA A 67 13.79 -14.58 -7.84
C ALA A 67 14.38 -13.62 -8.90
N PRO A 68 15.51 -12.96 -8.61
CA PRO A 68 16.25 -12.26 -9.65
C PRO A 68 16.86 -13.27 -10.64
N PRO A 69 17.04 -12.89 -11.92
CA PRO A 69 17.86 -13.66 -12.85
C PRO A 69 19.24 -13.94 -12.25
N ASP A 70 19.77 -15.13 -12.50
CA ASP A 70 21.07 -15.58 -11.94
C ASP A 70 21.16 -15.50 -10.42
N GLY A 71 20.02 -15.62 -9.74
CA GLY A 71 19.95 -15.64 -8.29
C GLY A 71 18.79 -16.47 -7.75
N LYS A 72 18.65 -16.39 -6.43
CA LYS A 72 17.69 -17.16 -5.64
C LYS A 72 16.99 -16.24 -4.66
N LYS A 73 15.75 -16.58 -4.35
CA LYS A 73 14.91 -15.92 -3.33
C LYS A 73 14.61 -16.91 -2.22
N PHE A 74 14.70 -16.46 -0.99
CA PHE A 74 14.33 -17.20 0.22
C PHE A 74 13.17 -16.51 0.91
N GLY A 75 12.15 -17.29 1.29
CA GLY A 75 10.91 -16.79 1.86
C GLY A 75 9.73 -16.92 0.89
N SER A 76 8.61 -17.41 1.38
CA SER A 76 7.37 -17.62 0.61
C SER A 76 6.15 -16.89 1.20
N LYS A 77 6.34 -16.23 2.34
CA LYS A 77 5.29 -15.45 3.03
C LYS A 77 5.52 -13.97 2.76
N TYR A 78 4.45 -13.26 2.42
CA TYR A 78 4.49 -11.83 2.07
C TYR A 78 3.61 -11.01 3.00
N LEU A 79 3.64 -11.30 4.30
CA LEU A 79 2.80 -10.61 5.31
C LEU A 79 3.66 -9.61 6.06
N VAL A 80 3.05 -8.65 6.74
CA VAL A 80 3.77 -7.67 7.57
C VAL A 80 4.82 -8.35 8.46
N ASP A 81 5.99 -7.72 8.56
CA ASP A 81 7.19 -8.19 9.28
C ASP A 81 7.83 -9.47 8.74
N HIS A 82 7.29 -10.08 7.69
CA HIS A 82 8.02 -11.13 6.97
C HIS A 82 9.12 -10.53 6.12
N GLU A 83 10.28 -11.19 6.18
CA GLU A 83 11.47 -10.85 5.43
C GLU A 83 11.67 -11.85 4.28
N VAL A 84 12.08 -11.31 3.13
CA VAL A 84 12.49 -12.08 1.95
C VAL A 84 13.95 -11.77 1.68
N HIS A 85 14.77 -12.83 1.59
CA HIS A 85 16.22 -12.72 1.38
C HIS A 85 16.60 -13.12 -0.05
N PHE A 86 17.64 -12.50 -0.59
CA PHE A 86 18.12 -12.72 -1.96
C PHE A 86 19.61 -13.04 -2.00
N THR A 87 19.97 -14.00 -2.85
CA THR A 87 21.38 -14.32 -3.15
C THR A 87 21.58 -14.46 -4.64
N CYS A 88 22.80 -14.19 -5.12
CA CYS A 88 23.17 -14.48 -6.50
C CYS A 88 23.86 -15.84 -6.63
N ASN A 89 23.78 -16.44 -7.81
CA ASN A 89 24.52 -17.63 -8.18
C ASN A 89 26.03 -17.32 -8.22
N PRO A 90 26.89 -18.35 -8.09
CA PRO A 90 28.33 -18.16 -8.24
C PRO A 90 28.70 -17.46 -9.55
N GLY A 91 29.62 -16.49 -9.50
CA GLY A 91 29.99 -15.63 -10.63
C GLY A 91 29.22 -14.31 -10.70
N PHE A 92 28.20 -14.13 -9.87
CA PHE A 92 27.40 -12.91 -9.82
C PHE A 92 27.46 -12.25 -8.43
N ARG A 93 27.41 -10.92 -8.42
CA ARG A 93 27.30 -10.08 -7.20
C ARG A 93 25.89 -9.50 -7.08
N LEU A 94 25.39 -9.41 -5.86
CA LEU A 94 24.11 -8.78 -5.58
C LEU A 94 24.25 -7.25 -5.66
N VAL A 95 23.31 -6.60 -6.33
CA VAL A 95 23.19 -5.14 -6.41
C VAL A 95 21.81 -4.74 -5.89
N GLY A 96 21.79 -3.98 -4.81
CA GLY A 96 20.58 -3.63 -4.07
C GLY A 96 20.54 -4.28 -2.67
N PRO A 97 19.38 -4.24 -2.00
CA PRO A 97 19.23 -4.82 -0.67
C PRO A 97 19.30 -6.36 -0.71
N SER A 98 20.01 -6.96 0.26
CA SER A 98 20.05 -8.42 0.43
C SER A 98 18.78 -9.00 1.03
N SER A 99 17.98 -8.16 1.68
CA SER A 99 16.68 -8.54 2.19
C SER A 99 15.71 -7.36 2.21
N VAL A 100 14.43 -7.69 2.10
CA VAL A 100 13.33 -6.73 2.17
C VAL A 100 12.28 -7.25 3.14
N VAL A 101 11.71 -6.34 3.92
CA VAL A 101 10.68 -6.64 4.93
C VAL A 101 9.36 -6.03 4.47
N CYS A 102 8.25 -6.75 4.65
CA CYS A 102 6.93 -6.23 4.32
C CYS A 102 6.44 -5.29 5.43
N LEU A 103 6.15 -4.05 5.07
CA LEU A 103 5.72 -3.00 6.00
C LEU A 103 4.20 -3.03 6.21
N ALA A 104 3.75 -2.41 7.31
CA ALA A 104 2.34 -2.28 7.66
C ALA A 104 1.49 -1.49 6.65
N ASN A 105 2.11 -0.77 5.70
CA ASN A 105 1.44 -0.10 4.59
C ASN A 105 1.27 -0.99 3.34
N GLY A 106 1.72 -2.25 3.39
CA GLY A 106 1.68 -3.18 2.25
C GLY A 106 2.80 -3.00 1.23
N THR A 107 3.86 -2.27 1.56
CA THR A 107 5.03 -2.08 0.69
C THR A 107 6.29 -2.75 1.26
N TRP A 108 7.23 -3.09 0.38
CA TRP A 108 8.54 -3.59 0.79
C TRP A 108 9.45 -2.45 1.27
N THR A 109 10.38 -2.73 2.19
CA THR A 109 11.39 -1.76 2.67
C THR A 109 12.37 -1.30 1.61
N GLY A 110 12.49 -2.02 0.49
CA GLY A 110 13.39 -1.68 -0.60
C GLY A 110 12.94 -2.28 -1.94
N GLU A 111 13.60 -1.86 -3.01
CA GLU A 111 13.35 -2.37 -4.35
C GLU A 111 13.93 -3.78 -4.54
N LYS A 112 13.39 -4.52 -5.51
CA LYS A 112 13.87 -5.86 -5.86
C LYS A 112 15.34 -5.77 -6.34
N PRO A 113 16.29 -6.50 -5.73
CA PRO A 113 17.68 -6.48 -6.15
C PRO A 113 17.87 -7.23 -7.48
N HIS A 114 19.01 -7.00 -8.12
CA HIS A 114 19.42 -7.75 -9.32
C HIS A 114 20.85 -8.29 -9.16
N CYS A 115 21.15 -9.35 -9.91
CA CYS A 115 22.46 -9.97 -9.94
C CYS A 115 23.26 -9.44 -11.13
N ARG A 116 24.52 -9.09 -10.88
CA ARG A 116 25.46 -8.60 -11.89
C ARG A 116 26.63 -9.54 -12.01
N ASP A 117 27.00 -9.92 -13.23
CA ASP A 117 28.20 -10.71 -13.50
C ASP A 117 29.44 -9.97 -12.96
N ILE A 118 30.28 -10.67 -12.20
CA ILE A 118 31.52 -10.13 -11.60
C ILE A 118 32.64 -10.05 -12.64
N ARG A 119 32.54 -10.81 -13.72
CA ARG A 119 33.52 -10.96 -14.80
C ARG A 119 32.91 -10.61 -16.15
N ALA A 120 31.98 -9.65 -16.18
CA ALA A 120 31.31 -9.24 -17.41
C ALA A 120 32.32 -8.90 -18.52
N CYS A 121 33.44 -8.24 -18.18
CA CYS A 121 34.50 -7.93 -19.13
C CYS A 121 35.40 -9.11 -19.52
N SER A 122 35.41 -10.22 -18.78
CA SER A 122 36.18 -11.42 -19.14
C SER A 122 35.64 -12.10 -20.40
N SER A 123 34.37 -11.89 -20.73
CA SER A 123 33.77 -12.34 -21.99
C SER A 123 34.22 -11.54 -23.22
N GLN A 124 35.06 -10.52 -23.04
CA GLN A 124 35.49 -9.56 -24.07
C GLN A 124 34.33 -9.06 -24.94
N PRO A 125 33.29 -8.46 -24.33
CA PRO A 125 32.06 -8.14 -25.06
C PRO A 125 32.18 -6.93 -26.00
N CYS A 126 33.27 -6.16 -25.91
CA CYS A 126 33.49 -4.97 -26.73
C CYS A 126 34.20 -5.33 -28.03
N HIS A 127 33.62 -4.94 -29.16
CA HIS A 127 34.18 -5.17 -30.48
C HIS A 127 35.20 -4.08 -30.87
N ASN A 128 35.98 -4.37 -31.92
CA ASN A 128 36.75 -3.36 -32.64
C ASN A 128 37.75 -2.55 -31.79
N GLY A 129 38.37 -3.19 -30.80
CA GLY A 129 39.33 -2.54 -29.91
C GLY A 129 38.70 -1.68 -28.82
N GLY A 130 37.38 -1.80 -28.58
CA GLY A 130 36.71 -1.17 -27.46
C GLY A 130 37.25 -1.67 -26.11
N THR A 131 37.42 -0.75 -25.15
CA THR A 131 37.85 -1.09 -23.78
C THR A 131 36.61 -1.39 -22.93
N CYS A 132 36.56 -2.59 -22.35
CA CYS A 132 35.49 -2.95 -21.44
C CYS A 132 35.76 -2.41 -20.04
N VAL A 133 34.75 -1.80 -19.43
CA VAL A 133 34.76 -1.38 -18.02
C VAL A 133 33.54 -1.95 -17.32
N GLU A 134 33.74 -2.46 -16.10
CA GLU A 134 32.66 -2.95 -15.25
C GLU A 134 31.67 -1.81 -14.95
N GLY A 135 30.37 -2.07 -15.18
CA GLY A 135 29.31 -1.06 -15.11
C GLY A 135 28.32 -1.31 -13.98
N VAL A 136 27.40 -0.36 -13.74
CA VAL A 136 26.31 -0.54 -12.76
C VAL A 136 25.34 -1.64 -13.21
N HIS A 137 25.12 -1.76 -14.52
CA HIS A 137 24.21 -2.73 -15.17
C HIS A 137 24.94 -3.74 -16.06
N GLN A 138 25.94 -4.45 -15.51
CA GLN A 138 26.88 -5.39 -16.18
C GLN A 138 28.20 -4.75 -16.61
N TYR A 139 28.31 -4.26 -17.85
CA TYR A 139 29.54 -3.66 -18.38
C TYR A 139 29.22 -2.48 -19.30
N ARG A 140 30.23 -1.66 -19.58
CA ARG A 140 30.19 -0.59 -20.59
C ARG A 140 31.41 -0.71 -21.49
N CYS A 141 31.23 -0.49 -22.78
CA CYS A 141 32.34 -0.36 -23.71
C CYS A 141 32.71 1.12 -23.93
N ILE A 142 34.00 1.42 -23.81
CA ILE A 142 34.57 2.70 -24.23
C ILE A 142 35.10 2.49 -25.65
N CYS A 143 34.46 3.16 -26.62
CA CYS A 143 34.78 2.99 -28.03
C CYS A 143 35.96 3.87 -28.44
N PRO A 144 36.89 3.33 -29.26
CA PRO A 144 37.94 4.14 -29.87
C PRO A 144 37.33 5.14 -30.89
N PRO A 145 38.07 6.19 -31.28
CA PRO A 145 37.62 7.15 -32.27
C PRO A 145 37.13 6.48 -33.56
N GLY A 146 36.02 6.97 -34.11
CA GLY A 146 35.40 6.43 -35.33
C GLY A 146 34.58 5.15 -35.13
N ARG A 147 34.27 4.76 -33.89
CA ARG A 147 33.38 3.63 -33.56
C ARG A 147 32.22 4.07 -32.68
N THR A 148 31.07 3.42 -32.84
CA THR A 148 29.83 3.69 -32.09
C THR A 148 29.08 2.40 -31.73
N GLY A 149 28.07 2.54 -30.87
CA GLY A 149 27.25 1.44 -30.37
C GLY A 149 27.63 1.01 -28.94
N ASN A 150 26.73 0.28 -28.28
CA ASN A 150 26.92 -0.20 -26.90
C ASN A 150 28.08 -1.19 -26.75
N ARG A 151 28.44 -1.92 -27.82
CA ARG A 151 29.61 -2.80 -27.87
C ARG A 151 30.64 -2.36 -28.91
N CYS A 152 30.59 -1.11 -29.38
CA CYS A 152 31.47 -0.58 -30.42
C CYS A 152 31.39 -1.37 -31.75
N GLN A 153 30.23 -1.97 -32.05
CA GLN A 153 30.04 -2.80 -33.24
C GLN A 153 29.92 -1.99 -34.54
N HIS A 154 29.59 -0.69 -34.46
CA HIS A 154 29.39 0.16 -35.64
C HIS A 154 30.60 1.05 -35.88
N GLN A 155 30.81 1.39 -37.14
CA GLN A 155 31.79 2.39 -37.55
C GLN A 155 31.06 3.72 -37.77
N THR A 156 31.64 4.81 -37.28
CA THR A 156 31.16 6.15 -37.61
C THR A 156 31.52 6.37 -39.09
N GLN A 157 30.54 6.34 -39.97
CA GLN A 157 30.74 6.81 -41.34
C GLN A 157 31.10 8.29 -41.27
N ALA A 158 32.27 8.63 -41.79
CA ALA A 158 32.72 10.00 -41.99
C ALA A 158 32.04 10.59 -43.23
#